data_AF-A0AAD6S9N7-F1
#
_entry.id   AF-A0AAD6S9N7-F1
#
_cell.length_a   1.000
_cell.length_b   1.000
_cell.length_c   1.000
_cell.angle_alpha   90.00
_cell.angle_beta   90.00
_cell.angle_gamma   90.00
#
_symmetry.space_group_name_H-M   'P 1'
#
loop_
_entity.id
_entity.type
_entity.pdbx_description
1 polymer ?
#
loop_
_entity_poly.entity_id
_entity_poly.type
_entity_poly.pdbx_seq_one_letter_code
_entity_poly.pdbx_strand_id
1 'polypeptide(L)'
;LVIRFPLGPTILIPSAIVRHSNRPIRAHEKHFSFVQYMAGGLFRWIFNGFQTDKVFENTGTREEKMERTKEAKTRWEKGVVMYSTVDSLK
;
A
#
# COMPACT_ATOMS: atom_id res chain seq x y z
N LEU A 1 -4.15 18.10 -4.94
CA LEU A 1 -4.81 17.54 -6.14
C LEU A 1 -6.25 17.19 -5.77
N VAL A 2 -7.23 17.56 -6.59
CA VAL A 2 -8.63 17.14 -6.46
C VAL A 2 -9.00 16.43 -7.74
N ILE A 3 -9.47 15.19 -7.65
CA ILE A 3 -9.87 14.37 -8.79
C ILE A 3 -11.38 14.15 -8.70
N ARG A 4 -12.10 14.46 -9.78
CA ARG A 4 -13.52 14.15 -9.90
C ARG A 4 -13.65 12.83 -10.66
N PHE A 5 -14.31 11.86 -10.05
CA PHE A 5 -14.56 10.57 -10.67
C PHE A 5 -15.93 10.57 -11.38
N PRO A 6 -16.00 10.14 -12.65
CA PRO A 6 -17.28 9.73 -13.24
C PRO A 6 -17.80 8.46 -12.55
N LEU A 7 -18.90 7.89 -13.05
CA LEU A 7 -19.41 6.60 -12.54
C LEU A 7 -18.57 5.45 -13.12
N GLY A 8 -18.18 4.49 -12.28
CA GLY A 8 -17.42 3.29 -12.70
C GLY A 8 -15.89 3.36 -12.89
N PRO A 9 -15.15 4.47 -12.65
CA PRO A 9 -13.70 4.46 -12.77
C PRO A 9 -13.07 3.69 -11.61
N THR A 10 -11.91 3.11 -11.88
CA THR A 10 -11.01 2.54 -10.86
C THR A 10 -9.75 3.36 -10.80
N ILE A 11 -9.22 3.55 -9.60
CA ILE A 11 -7.93 4.20 -9.37
C ILE A 11 -7.05 3.33 -8.48
N LEU A 12 -5.75 3.41 -8.72
CA LEU A 12 -4.75 2.85 -7.83
C LEU A 12 -4.12 4.01 -7.04
N ILE A 13 -4.23 3.96 -5.71
CA ILE A 13 -3.61 4.97 -4.82
C ILE A 13 -2.57 4.27 -3.95
N PRO A 14 -1.32 4.77 -3.89
CA PRO A 14 -0.33 4.31 -2.91
C PRO A 14 -0.67 4.85 -1.51
N SER A 15 -1.74 4.33 -0.91
CA SER A 15 -2.34 4.82 0.34
C SER A 15 -1.38 4.85 1.54
N ALA A 16 -0.33 4.03 1.54
CA ALA A 16 0.67 4.01 2.62
C ALA A 16 1.63 5.21 2.56
N ILE A 17 1.76 5.87 1.41
CA ILE A 17 2.72 6.95 1.15
C ILE A 17 2.00 8.28 0.96
N VAL A 18 0.79 8.26 0.38
CA VAL A 18 0.03 9.46 0.04
C VAL A 18 -1.18 9.62 0.97
N ARG A 19 -1.19 10.74 1.70
CA ARG A 19 -2.36 11.18 2.46
C ARG A 19 -3.46 11.61 1.50
N HIS A 20 -4.65 11.05 1.66
CA HIS A 20 -5.81 11.33 0.82
C HIS A 20 -7.09 11.30 1.68
N SER A 21 -8.17 11.86 1.14
CA SER A 21 -9.49 11.84 1.76
C SER A 21 -10.58 12.07 0.73
N ASN A 22 -11.81 11.70 1.06
CA ASN A 22 -12.99 12.00 0.26
C ASN A 22 -13.51 13.39 0.61
N ARG A 23 -14.03 14.10 -0.40
CA ARG A 23 -14.76 15.35 -0.20
C ARG A 23 -16.23 15.04 0.15
N PRO A 24 -16.88 15.86 1.01
CA PRO A 24 -18.32 15.76 1.21
C PRO A 24 -19.09 15.93 -0.11
N ILE A 25 -20.14 15.14 -0.29
CA ILE A 25 -21.09 15.24 -1.41
C ILE A 25 -22.29 16.10 -1.00
N ARG A 26 -23.08 16.56 -1.98
CA ARG A 26 -24.30 17.32 -1.71
C ARG A 26 -25.39 16.42 -1.11
N ALA A 27 -26.35 17.00 -0.40
CA ALA A 27 -27.40 16.26 0.31
C ALA A 27 -28.26 15.34 -0.58
N HIS A 28 -28.38 15.63 -1.88
CA HIS A 28 -29.15 14.82 -2.83
C HIS A 28 -28.29 13.80 -3.60
N GLU A 29 -26.97 13.82 -3.43
CA GLU A 29 -26.05 12.95 -4.15
C GLU A 29 -25.87 11.62 -3.38
N LYS A 30 -25.62 10.53 -4.13
CA LYS A 30 -25.20 9.24 -3.57
C LYS A 30 -23.87 8.86 -4.18
N HIS A 31 -22.95 8.37 -3.36
CA HIS A 31 -21.64 7.89 -3.78
C HIS A 31 -21.40 6.51 -3.21
N PHE A 32 -21.08 5.57 -4.08
CA PHE A 32 -20.68 4.21 -3.72
C PHE A 32 -19.26 3.97 -4.20
N SER A 33 -18.44 3.38 -3.34
CA SER A 33 -17.08 2.97 -3.65
C SER A 33 -16.78 1.67 -2.93
N PHE A 34 -15.99 0.81 -3.54
CA PHE A 34 -15.36 -0.31 -2.86
C PHE A 34 -13.85 -0.16 -2.99
N VAL A 35 -13.11 -0.70 -2.01
CA VAL A 35 -11.66 -0.63 -2.00
C VAL A 35 -11.13 -2.05 -1.94
N GLN A 36 -10.20 -2.35 -2.85
CA GLN A 36 -9.39 -3.55 -2.77
C GLN A 36 -8.02 -3.14 -2.26
N TYR A 37 -7.57 -3.78 -1.18
CA TYR A 37 -6.24 -3.53 -0.62
C TYR A 37 -5.71 -4.82 0.01
N MET A 38 -4.38 -4.88 0.14
CA MET A 38 -3.71 -5.91 0.91
C MET A 38 -3.07 -5.27 2.13
N ALA A 39 -3.36 -5.80 3.33
CA ALA A 39 -2.84 -5.24 4.56
C ALA A 39 -1.31 -5.40 4.62
N GLY A 40 -0.59 -4.32 4.94
CA GLY A 40 0.88 -4.34 5.04
C GLY A 40 1.43 -5.37 6.05
N GLY A 41 0.64 -5.73 7.07
CA GLY A 41 0.99 -6.76 8.04
C GLY A 41 1.08 -8.17 7.43
N LEU A 42 0.26 -8.48 6.43
CA LEU A 42 0.30 -9.79 5.76
C LEU A 42 1.60 -9.98 4.98
N PHE A 43 2.05 -8.94 4.28
CA PHE A 43 3.37 -8.96 3.63
C PHE A 43 4.50 -9.18 4.64
N ARG A 44 4.50 -8.44 5.76
CA ARG A 44 5.51 -8.62 6.81
C ARG A 44 5.49 -10.03 7.38
N TRP A 45 4.32 -10.60 7.59
CA TRP A 45 4.18 -11.96 8.10
C TRP A 45 4.79 -12.99 7.14
N ILE A 46 4.53 -12.87 5.83
CA ILE A 46 5.17 -13.72 4.80
C ILE A 46 6.69 -13.52 4.82
N PHE A 47 7.16 -12.26 4.83
CA PHE A 47 8.60 -11.95 4.86
C PHE A 47 9.32 -12.49 6.10
N ASN A 48 8.63 -12.57 7.24
CA ASN A 48 9.16 -13.12 8.47
C ASN A 48 9.15 -14.67 8.51
N GLY A 49 8.87 -15.33 7.38
CA GLY A 49 8.72 -16.79 7.36
C GLY A 49 7.48 -17.25 8.10
N PHE A 50 6.33 -16.62 7.84
CA PHE A 50 5.03 -16.97 8.41
C PHE A 50 4.94 -16.69 9.92
N GLN A 51 5.58 -15.61 10.38
CA GLN A 51 5.65 -15.23 11.80
C GLN A 51 5.29 -13.76 12.03
N THR A 52 4.75 -13.45 13.21
CA THR A 52 4.46 -12.07 13.58
C THR A 52 5.75 -11.26 13.72
N ASP A 53 5.64 -9.93 13.59
CA ASP A 53 6.77 -9.02 13.82
C ASP A 53 7.40 -9.25 15.19
N LYS A 54 6.58 -9.42 16.24
CA LYS A 54 7.04 -9.68 17.59
C LYS A 54 7.88 -10.97 17.69
N VAL A 55 7.44 -12.04 17.04
CA VAL A 55 8.18 -13.32 17.09
C VAL A 55 9.50 -13.16 16.35
N PHE A 56 9.48 -12.62 15.12
CA PHE A 56 10.69 -12.36 14.35
C PHE A 56 11.71 -11.48 15.09
N GLU A 57 11.25 -10.41 15.75
CA GLU A 57 12.14 -9.54 16.53
C GLU A 57 12.78 -10.26 17.73
N ASN A 58 12.16 -11.32 18.25
CA ASN A 58 12.72 -12.11 19.36
C ASN A 58 13.60 -13.27 18.87
N THR A 59 13.26 -13.90 17.75
CA THR A 59 13.90 -15.15 17.28
C THR A 59 14.89 -14.96 16.15
N GLY A 60 14.76 -13.89 15.37
CA GLY A 60 15.61 -13.63 14.21
C GLY A 60 17.06 -13.37 14.62
N THR A 61 17.98 -13.81 13.77
CA THR A 61 19.40 -13.50 13.86
C THR A 61 19.65 -12.00 13.70
N ARG A 62 20.83 -11.55 14.11
CA ARG A 62 21.22 -10.14 13.95
C ARG A 62 21.26 -9.75 12.46
N GLU A 63 21.77 -10.65 11.64
CA GLU A 63 21.91 -10.50 10.20
C GLU A 63 20.54 -10.35 9.52
N GLU A 64 19.57 -11.22 9.85
CA GLU A 64 18.20 -11.14 9.32
C GLU A 64 17.51 -9.82 9.70
N LYS A 65 17.66 -9.37 10.95
CA LYS A 65 17.10 -8.10 11.42
C LYS A 65 17.73 -6.89 10.73
N MET A 66 19.05 -6.94 10.49
CA MET A 66 19.77 -5.91 9.76
C MET A 66 19.29 -5.83 8.30
N GLU A 67 19.16 -6.96 7.62
CA GLU A 67 18.67 -6.99 6.24
C GLU A 67 17.22 -6.47 6.17
N ARG A 68 16.35 -6.90 7.09
CA ARG A 68 14.98 -6.41 7.20
C ARG A 68 14.90 -4.89 7.34
N THR A 69 15.77 -4.31 8.17
CA THR A 69 15.83 -2.86 8.38
C THR A 69 16.28 -2.14 7.12
N LYS A 70 17.25 -2.70 6.39
CA LYS A 70 17.72 -2.18 5.11
C LYS A 70 16.62 -2.23 4.05
N GLU A 71 15.93 -3.36 3.92
CA GLU A 71 14.82 -3.52 2.99
C GLU A 71 13.67 -2.56 3.29
N ALA A 72 13.31 -2.38 4.57
CA ALA A 72 12.23 -1.48 4.98
C ALA A 72 12.42 -0.05 4.45
N LYS A 73 13.67 0.44 4.39
CA LYS A 73 14.01 1.77 3.84
C LYS A 73 13.73 1.90 2.35
N THR A 74 13.87 0.81 1.59
CA THR A 74 13.69 0.78 0.13
C THR A 74 12.31 0.25 -0.32
N ARG A 75 11.50 -0.25 0.62
CA ARG A 75 10.22 -0.93 0.31
C ARG A 75 9.26 -0.04 -0.46
N TRP A 76 9.23 1.26 -0.16
CA TRP A 76 8.37 2.20 -0.85
C TRP A 76 8.77 2.37 -2.33
N GLU A 77 10.07 2.37 -2.64
CA GLU A 77 10.60 2.47 -4.00
C GLU A 77 10.17 1.27 -4.82
N LYS A 78 10.35 0.06 -4.25
CA LYS A 78 9.86 -1.19 -4.85
C LYS A 78 8.37 -1.10 -5.13
N GLY A 79 7.59 -0.57 -4.18
CA GLY A 79 6.14 -0.37 -4.32
C GLY A 79 5.76 0.58 -5.46
N VAL A 80 6.46 1.70 -5.60
CA VAL A 80 6.20 2.69 -6.67
C VAL A 80 6.50 2.11 -8.05
N VAL A 81 7.59 1.36 -8.20
CA VAL A 81 7.99 0.76 -9.49
C VAL A 81 7.01 -0.33 -9.97
N MET A 82 6.18 -0.89 -9.09
CA MET A 82 5.13 -1.84 -9.49
C MET A 82 3.95 -1.20 -10.23
N TYR A 83 3.80 0.13 -10.19
CA TYR A 83 2.73 0.82 -10.91
C TYR A 83 3.09 0.95 -12.40
N SER A 84 2.07 0.80 -13.26
CA SER A 84 2.20 1.10 -14.69
C SER A 84 2.57 2.56 -14.92
N THR A 85 3.43 2.82 -15.90
CA THR A 85 3.70 4.16 -16.41
C THR A 85 2.74 4.47 -17.56
N VAL A 86 2.62 5.75 -17.93
CA VAL A 86 1.81 6.12 -19.11
C VAL A 86 2.33 5.41 -20.36
N ASP A 87 3.65 5.27 -20.49
CA ASP A 87 4.27 4.56 -21.61
C ASP A 87 4.00 3.05 -21.61
N SER A 88 3.80 2.43 -20.44
CA SER A 88 3.52 0.99 -20.33
C SER A 88 2.06 0.62 -20.61
N LEU A 89 1.18 1.59 -20.84
CA LEU A 89 -0.26 1.39 -21.08
C LEU A 89 -0.63 1.34 -22.57
N LYS A 90 0.36 1.27 -23.47
CA LYS A 90 0.16 1.16 -24.92
C LYS A 90 -0.35 -0.22 -25.33
#